data_AF-A0A101Y205-F1
#
_entry.id   AF-A0A101Y205-F1
#
_cell.length_a   1.000
_cell.length_b   1.000
_cell.length_c   1.000
_cell.angle_alpha   90.00
_cell.angle_beta   90.00
_cell.angle_gamma   90.00
#
_symmetry.space_group_name_H-M   'P 1'
#
loop_
_entity.id
_entity.type
_entity.pdbx_description
1 polymer ?
#
loop_
_entity_poly.entity_id
_entity_poly.type
_entity_poly.pdbx_seq_one_letter_code
_entity_poly.pdbx_strand_id
1 'polypeptide(L)'
;MRRILDEVPSSNIGVVFDPCNLIGQDVSRQDEIVDSSLDLFGDRIILAHLKDIYAGSEGYRHGVPGGGLFHTADFFRKLQARKPMLDVSLEEITLPVFNETVALLHSLRS
;
A
#
# COMPACT_ATOMS: atom_id res chain seq x y z
N MET A 1 -14.65 3.21 5.20
CA MET A 1 -14.19 4.26 4.25
C MET A 1 -15.30 4.70 3.31
N ARG A 2 -15.83 3.80 2.45
CA ARG A 2 -16.87 4.12 1.44
C ARG A 2 -18.00 5.03 1.95
N ARG A 3 -18.62 4.67 3.07
CA ARG A 3 -19.72 5.45 3.68
C ARG A 3 -19.39 6.93 3.91
N ILE A 4 -18.19 7.27 4.37
CA ILE A 4 -17.79 8.67 4.61
C ILE A 4 -17.67 9.44 3.28
N LEU A 5 -17.17 8.78 2.23
CA LEU A 5 -17.05 9.39 0.91
C LEU A 5 -18.42 9.63 0.25
N ASP A 6 -19.38 8.74 0.52
CA ASP A 6 -20.77 8.89 0.06
C ASP A 6 -21.51 9.99 0.83
N GLU A 7 -21.31 10.08 2.15
CA GLU A 7 -21.93 11.10 3.00
C GLU A 7 -21.32 12.51 2.79
N VAL A 8 -20.04 12.60 2.37
CA VAL A 8 -19.33 13.86 2.14
C VAL A 8 -18.67 13.88 0.75
N PRO A 9 -19.44 14.16 -0.33
CA PRO A 9 -18.94 14.15 -1.71
C PRO A 9 -18.16 15.42 -2.06
N SER A 10 -17.13 15.75 -1.27
CA SER A 10 -16.28 16.94 -1.45
C SER A 10 -14.99 16.60 -2.17
N SER A 11 -14.57 17.40 -3.16
CA SER A 11 -13.25 17.24 -3.80
C SER A 11 -12.06 17.47 -2.86
N ASN A 12 -12.29 18.02 -1.67
CA ASN A 12 -11.25 18.32 -0.68
C ASN A 12 -10.96 17.15 0.28
N ILE A 13 -11.63 16.01 0.10
CA ILE A 13 -11.44 14.81 0.93
C ILE A 13 -10.83 13.71 0.07
N GLY A 14 -9.68 13.21 0.48
CA GLY A 14 -8.99 12.09 -0.16
C GLY A 14 -8.64 11.01 0.85
N VAL A 15 -8.28 9.83 0.33
CA VAL A 15 -7.84 8.68 1.12
C VAL A 15 -6.33 8.55 1.03
N VAL A 16 -5.67 8.49 2.18
CA VAL A 16 -4.31 7.94 2.27
C VAL A 16 -4.45 6.43 2.42
N PHE A 17 -4.00 5.70 1.42
CA PHE A 17 -4.17 4.25 1.36
C PHE A 17 -2.96 3.53 1.92
N ASP A 18 -3.16 2.75 2.98
CA ASP A 18 -2.15 1.87 3.56
C ASP A 18 -2.64 0.42 3.50
N PRO A 19 -2.25 -0.35 2.46
CA PRO A 19 -2.72 -1.72 2.30
C PRO A 19 -2.23 -2.62 3.42
N CYS A 20 -1.01 -2.44 3.92
CA CYS A 20 -0.44 -3.30 4.96
C CYS A 20 -1.17 -3.15 6.30
N ASN A 21 -1.67 -1.96 6.62
CA ASN A 21 -2.54 -1.76 7.78
C ASN A 21 -3.92 -2.42 7.60
N LEU A 22 -4.51 -2.36 6.40
CA LEU A 22 -5.80 -3.00 6.14
C LEU A 22 -5.71 -4.54 6.11
N ILE A 23 -4.59 -5.08 5.63
CA ILE A 23 -4.32 -6.52 5.63
C ILE A 23 -4.18 -7.03 7.07
N GLY A 24 -3.45 -6.29 7.92
CA GLY A 24 -3.23 -6.67 9.31
C GLY A 24 -2.60 -8.07 9.41
N GLN A 25 -3.33 -9.01 10.00
CA GLN A 25 -2.86 -10.39 10.19
C GLN A 25 -3.35 -11.35 9.08
N ASP A 26 -4.25 -10.92 8.20
CA ASP A 26 -4.86 -11.75 7.15
C ASP A 26 -4.03 -11.76 5.85
N VAL A 27 -2.71 -11.96 5.96
CA VAL A 27 -1.76 -11.90 4.83
C VAL A 27 -2.11 -12.86 3.70
N SER A 28 -2.73 -14.00 4.01
CA SER A 28 -3.20 -14.96 2.99
C SER A 28 -4.30 -14.40 2.07
N ARG A 29 -4.97 -13.31 2.48
CA ARG A 29 -6.04 -12.63 1.72
C ARG A 29 -5.59 -11.26 1.21
N GLN A 30 -4.29 -10.97 1.20
CA GLN A 30 -3.77 -9.64 0.86
C GLN A 30 -4.29 -9.12 -0.48
N ASP A 31 -4.32 -9.97 -1.51
CA ASP A 31 -4.75 -9.57 -2.85
C ASP A 31 -6.24 -9.21 -2.87
N GLU A 32 -7.09 -10.01 -2.21
CA GLU A 32 -8.53 -9.77 -2.07
C GLU A 32 -8.81 -8.45 -1.34
N ILE A 33 -8.07 -8.18 -0.26
CA ILE A 33 -8.22 -6.96 0.55
C ILE A 33 -7.79 -5.73 -0.26
N VAL A 34 -6.67 -5.82 -0.98
CA VAL A 34 -6.18 -4.74 -1.85
C VAL A 34 -7.17 -4.46 -2.98
N ASP A 35 -7.63 -5.50 -3.68
CA ASP A 35 -8.57 -5.37 -4.80
C ASP A 35 -9.89 -4.76 -4.35
N SER A 36 -10.46 -5.28 -3.25
CA SER A 36 -11.69 -4.74 -2.66
C SER A 36 -11.54 -3.27 -2.24
N SER A 37 -10.38 -2.90 -1.70
CA SER A 37 -10.09 -1.52 -1.29
C SER A 37 -10.03 -0.58 -2.49
N LEU A 38 -9.34 -0.98 -3.55
CA LEU A 38 -9.24 -0.22 -4.80
C LEU A 38 -10.61 -0.08 -5.49
N ASP A 39 -11.44 -1.11 -5.46
CA ASP A 39 -12.78 -1.05 -6.06
C ASP A 39 -13.74 -0.15 -5.23
N LEU A 40 -13.60 -0.11 -3.90
CA LEU A 40 -14.48 0.67 -3.04
C LEU A 40 -14.18 2.17 -3.03
N PHE A 41 -12.89 2.53 -3.02
CA PHE A 41 -12.46 3.93 -2.83
C PHE A 41 -11.21 4.32 -3.62
N GLY A 42 -10.79 3.51 -4.61
CA GLY A 42 -9.57 3.74 -5.39
C GLY A 42 -9.55 5.07 -6.13
N ASP A 43 -10.70 5.55 -6.59
CA ASP A 43 -10.88 6.85 -7.24
C ASP A 43 -10.56 8.03 -6.30
N ARG A 44 -10.70 7.82 -4.99
CA ARG A 44 -10.47 8.83 -3.95
C ARG A 44 -9.09 8.76 -3.29
N ILE A 45 -8.23 7.82 -3.68
CA ILE A 45 -6.87 7.71 -3.12
C ILE A 45 -6.00 8.87 -3.61
N ILE A 46 -5.37 9.60 -2.70
CA ILE A 46 -4.50 10.74 -3.02
C ILE A 46 -3.02 10.47 -2.72
N LEU A 47 -2.74 9.46 -1.90
CA LEU A 47 -1.40 9.04 -1.50
C LEU A 47 -1.48 7.57 -1.08
N ALA A 48 -0.43 6.78 -1.34
CA ALA A 48 -0.29 5.47 -0.74
C ALA A 48 0.89 5.42 0.23
N HIS A 49 0.72 4.75 1.37
CA HIS A 49 1.85 4.35 2.20
C HIS A 49 2.36 2.99 1.75
N LEU A 50 3.67 2.84 1.70
CA LEU A 50 4.32 1.59 1.39
C LEU A 50 5.26 1.18 2.51
N LYS A 51 4.92 0.06 3.11
CA LYS A 51 5.73 -0.78 3.99
C LYS A 51 5.55 -2.23 3.54
N ASP A 52 6.32 -3.13 4.12
CA ASP A 52 6.14 -4.56 3.89
C ASP A 52 5.61 -5.26 5.14
N ILE A 53 5.25 -6.52 4.96
CA ILE A 53 4.78 -7.42 6.00
C ILE A 53 5.82 -8.53 6.20
N TYR A 54 6.25 -8.74 7.43
CA TYR A 54 7.19 -9.78 7.81
C TYR A 54 6.58 -10.70 8.87
N ALA A 55 6.91 -12.00 8.79
CA ALA A 55 6.62 -12.91 9.87
C ALA A 55 7.41 -12.52 11.13
N GLY A 56 6.74 -12.55 12.28
CA GLY A 56 7.28 -12.31 13.61
C GLY A 56 6.88 -13.42 14.58
N SER A 57 7.27 -13.28 15.84
CA SER A 57 6.99 -14.27 16.88
C SER A 57 5.50 -14.37 17.25
N GLU A 58 4.74 -13.29 17.11
CA GLU A 58 3.32 -13.20 17.50
C GLU A 58 2.38 -13.01 16.28
N GLY A 59 2.83 -13.38 15.08
CA GLY A 59 2.08 -13.19 13.84
C GLY A 59 2.87 -12.36 12.84
N TYR A 60 2.29 -11.29 12.34
CA TYR A 60 2.90 -10.41 11.35
C TYR A 60 3.22 -9.03 11.91
N ARG A 61 4.33 -8.45 11.45
CA ARG A 61 4.78 -7.09 11.74
C ARG A 61 5.06 -6.33 10.45
N HIS A 62 5.02 -5.01 10.51
CA HIS A 62 5.45 -4.18 9.39
C HIS A 62 6.97 -3.97 9.37
N GLY A 63 7.51 -3.56 8.23
CA GLY A 63 8.92 -3.27 8.06
C GLY A 63 9.26 -2.61 6.72
N VAL A 64 10.55 -2.49 6.46
CA VAL A 64 11.12 -1.89 5.25
C VAL A 64 10.43 -2.47 3.99
N PRO A 65 9.98 -1.64 3.04
CA PRO A 65 9.22 -2.10 1.88
C PRO A 65 10.02 -2.94 0.88
N GLY A 66 9.35 -3.90 0.24
CA GLY A 66 9.81 -4.60 -0.96
C GLY A 66 10.51 -5.94 -0.73
N GLY A 67 10.86 -6.28 0.51
CA GLY A 67 11.62 -7.51 0.85
C GLY A 67 10.85 -8.52 1.69
N GLY A 68 9.57 -8.30 1.96
CA GLY A 68 8.75 -9.15 2.81
C GLY A 68 7.73 -9.97 2.03
N LEU A 69 6.59 -10.21 2.67
CA LEU A 69 5.49 -11.03 2.17
C LEU A 69 4.46 -10.23 1.37
N PHE A 70 4.49 -8.91 1.44
CA PHE A 70 3.56 -8.07 0.71
C PHE A 70 3.87 -8.14 -0.79
N HIS A 71 2.85 -8.39 -1.62
CA HIS A 71 2.96 -8.49 -3.07
C HIS A 71 3.20 -7.11 -3.73
N THR A 72 4.33 -6.48 -3.40
CA THR A 72 4.66 -5.09 -3.75
C THR A 72 4.61 -4.82 -5.26
N ALA A 73 5.14 -5.73 -6.09
CA ALA A 73 5.09 -5.58 -7.54
C ALA A 73 3.65 -5.59 -8.08
N ASP A 74 2.80 -6.50 -7.59
CA ASP A 74 1.40 -6.56 -7.99
C ASP A 74 0.61 -5.33 -7.51
N PHE A 75 0.88 -4.88 -6.29
CA PHE A 75 0.35 -3.64 -5.76
C PHE A 75 0.69 -2.44 -6.65
N PHE A 76 1.96 -2.27 -7.06
CA PHE A 76 2.35 -1.21 -7.98
C PHE A 76 1.65 -1.30 -9.33
N ARG A 77 1.54 -2.51 -9.89
CA ARG A 77 0.81 -2.74 -11.15
C ARG A 77 -0.65 -2.31 -11.03
N LYS A 78 -1.34 -2.70 -9.95
CA LYS A 78 -2.74 -2.34 -9.67
C LYS A 78 -2.90 -0.84 -9.45
N LEU A 79 -1.99 -0.24 -8.68
CA LEU A 79 -1.98 1.20 -8.39
C LEU A 79 -1.79 2.01 -9.67
N GLN A 80 -0.80 1.67 -10.50
CA GLN A 80 -0.54 2.35 -11.77
C GLN A 80 -1.72 2.21 -12.75
N ALA A 81 -2.40 1.06 -12.77
CA ALA A 81 -3.57 0.84 -13.60
C ALA A 81 -4.81 1.65 -13.16
N ARG A 82 -4.94 1.95 -11.86
CA ARG A 82 -6.10 2.67 -11.29
C ARG A 82 -5.85 4.16 -11.09
N LYS A 83 -4.67 4.52 -10.61
CA LYS A 83 -4.21 5.88 -10.29
C LYS A 83 -2.76 6.07 -10.78
N PRO A 84 -2.53 6.23 -12.10
CA PRO A 84 -1.19 6.48 -12.60
C PRO A 84 -0.61 7.75 -11.96
N MET A 85 0.71 7.74 -11.74
CA MET A 85 1.45 8.87 -11.14
C MET A 85 1.06 9.20 -9.69
N LEU A 86 0.40 8.29 -8.96
CA LEU A 86 0.14 8.49 -7.53
C LEU A 86 1.47 8.50 -6.75
N ASP A 87 1.63 9.48 -5.86
CA ASP A 87 2.75 9.50 -4.93
C ASP A 87 2.65 8.33 -3.94
N VAL A 88 3.83 7.78 -3.58
CA VAL A 88 3.97 6.71 -2.61
C VAL A 88 4.96 7.16 -1.53
N SER A 89 4.51 7.18 -0.28
CA SER A 89 5.34 7.47 0.89
C SER A 89 5.89 6.18 1.47
N LEU A 90 7.21 6.09 1.65
CA LEU A 90 7.86 4.93 2.26
C LEU A 90 7.79 5.04 3.78
N GLU A 91 7.27 4.02 4.45
CA GLU A 91 7.24 3.89 5.92
C GLU A 91 8.23 2.82 6.39
N GLU A 92 8.46 2.76 7.71
CA GLU A 92 9.34 1.76 8.36
C GLU A 92 10.77 1.74 7.79
N ILE A 93 11.26 2.89 7.33
CA ILE A 93 12.53 3.03 6.63
C ILE A 93 13.45 4.05 7.33
N THR A 94 14.75 3.79 7.28
CA THR A 94 15.79 4.67 7.82
C THR A 94 16.82 5.02 6.73
N LEU A 95 17.57 6.11 6.93
CA LEU A 95 18.56 6.59 5.95
C LEU A 95 19.58 5.53 5.50
N PRO A 96 20.13 4.66 6.38
CA PRO A 96 21.13 3.66 5.95
C PRO A 96 20.65 2.69 4.87
N VAL A 97 19.36 2.34 4.86
CA VAL A 97 18.80 1.35 3.91
C VAL A 97 17.99 2.01 2.78
N PHE A 98 17.87 3.35 2.79
CA PHE A 98 16.98 4.08 1.89
C PHE A 98 17.30 3.86 0.41
N ASN A 99 18.56 4.05 0.01
CA ASN A 99 18.96 3.94 -1.40
C ASN A 99 18.80 2.52 -1.95
N GLU A 100 19.14 1.52 -1.15
CA GLU A 100 18.99 0.11 -1.53
C GLU A 100 17.51 -0.27 -1.70
N THR A 101 16.66 0.21 -0.78
CA THR A 101 15.21 0.00 -0.83
C THR A 101 14.62 0.66 -2.08
N VAL A 102 14.98 1.91 -2.36
CA VAL A 102 14.51 2.61 -3.57
C VAL A 102 14.94 1.88 -4.85
N ALA A 103 16.18 1.39 -4.91
CA ALA A 103 16.67 0.61 -6.04
C ALA A 103 15.87 -0.70 -6.23
N LEU A 104 15.55 -1.40 -5.13
CA LEU A 104 14.69 -2.58 -5.15
C LEU A 104 13.28 -2.23 -5.65
N LEU A 105 12.66 -1.18 -5.11
CA LEU A 105 11.31 -0.78 -5.53
C LEU A 105 11.25 -0.38 -7.01
N HIS A 106 12.31 0.22 -7.55
CA HIS A 106 12.41 0.50 -8.98
C HIS A 106 12.45 -0.76 -9.83
N SER A 107 13.12 -1.84 -9.38
CA SER A 107 13.17 -3.10 -10.12
C SER A 107 11.83 -3.85 -10.11
N LEU A 108 11.01 -3.63 -9.07
CA LEU A 108 9.67 -4.22 -8.93
C LEU A 108 8.57 -3.47 -9.72
N ARG A 109 8.90 -2.33 -10.35
CA ARG A 109 7.94 -1.46 -11.04
C ARG A 109 7.78 -1.78 -12.54
N SER A 110 8.18 -2.98 -12.96
CA SER A 110 8.18 -3.45 -14.37
C SER A 110 6.78 -3.55 -14.98
#